data_AF-A0A811QB79-F1
#
_entry.id   AF-A0A811QB79-F1
#
_cell.length_a   1.000
_cell.length_b   1.000
_cell.length_c   1.000
_cell.angle_alpha   90.00
_cell.angle_beta   90.00
_cell.angle_gamma   90.00
#
_symmetry.space_group_name_H-M   'P 1'
#
loop_
_entity.id
_entity.type
_entity.pdbx_description
1 polymer ?
#
loop_
_entity_poly.entity_id
_entity_poly.type
_entity_poly.pdbx_seq_one_letter_code
_entity_poly.pdbx_strand_id
1 'polypeptide(L)'
;MTIPVGDRFLCWVSFDKGLVLCDRAEEARPKLRHVCLPVYYDPSYYTNDLPPISDTKGMGAAGPGAVRFVAIEPHCYCGCLGRSSCARSRFAFTVTTWTLTPTMDEPVAWMKDSVLDCEELWAMPGYEGLPRGHLQSPIVSLDNPDVVCFKVTRAHKDQDIWMIQVDMRRKALLAAVQWTSNTWRSHLHLPAKL
;
A
#
# COMPACT_ATOMS: atom_id res chain seq x y z
N MET A 1 4.78 7.78 -10.12
CA MET A 1 4.86 8.50 -8.82
C MET A 1 6.32 8.80 -8.54
N THR A 2 6.63 9.89 -7.84
CA THR A 2 8.00 10.27 -7.48
C THR A 2 8.10 10.52 -5.98
N ILE A 3 9.13 9.99 -5.33
CA ILE A 3 9.32 10.07 -3.87
C ILE A 3 10.71 10.66 -3.61
N PRO A 4 10.80 11.87 -3.02
CA PRO A 4 12.07 12.38 -2.52
C PRO A 4 12.47 11.63 -1.24
N VAL A 5 13.74 11.29 -1.13
CA VAL A 5 14.31 10.64 0.06
C VAL A 5 15.52 11.45 0.49
N GLY A 6 15.33 12.20 1.57
CA GLY A 6 16.30 13.19 2.02
C GLY A 6 16.53 14.27 0.97
N ASP A 7 17.75 14.79 0.94
CA ASP A 7 18.24 15.77 -0.03
C ASP A 7 18.91 15.11 -1.26
N ARG A 8 19.36 13.86 -1.12
CA ARG A 8 20.22 13.19 -2.09
C ARG A 8 19.49 12.33 -3.10
N PHE A 9 18.42 11.64 -2.70
CA PHE A 9 17.82 10.61 -3.55
C PHE A 9 16.42 10.99 -4.05
N LEU A 10 16.14 10.64 -5.30
CA LEU A 10 14.82 10.71 -5.89
C LEU A 10 14.43 9.35 -6.44
N CYS A 11 13.23 8.88 -6.11
CA CYS A 11 12.77 7.55 -6.47
C CYS A 11 11.57 7.64 -7.43
N TRP A 12 11.70 7.11 -8.65
CA TRP A 12 10.58 6.98 -9.59
C TRP A 12 9.99 5.58 -9.52
N VAL A 13 8.68 5.52 -9.28
CA VAL A 13 7.96 4.28 -9.04
C VAL A 13 7.11 3.93 -10.24
N SER A 14 7.26 2.68 -10.70
CA SER A 14 6.34 1.99 -11.59
C SER A 14 6.03 0.63 -10.98
N PHE A 15 4.78 0.43 -10.55
CA PHE A 15 4.42 -0.77 -9.77
C PHE A 15 4.44 -2.08 -10.56
N ASP A 16 4.60 -1.99 -11.88
CA ASP A 16 4.78 -3.08 -12.83
C ASP A 16 6.26 -3.32 -13.21
N LYS A 17 7.14 -2.31 -13.09
CA LYS A 17 8.55 -2.44 -13.48
C LYS A 17 9.54 -2.37 -12.32
N GLY A 18 9.19 -1.75 -11.20
CA GLY A 18 10.12 -1.52 -10.10
C GLY A 18 10.26 -0.06 -9.68
N LEU A 19 11.39 0.20 -9.06
CA LEU A 19 11.82 1.51 -8.60
C LEU A 19 13.07 1.92 -9.37
N VAL A 20 13.12 3.15 -9.86
CA VAL A 20 14.37 3.75 -10.34
C VAL A 20 14.85 4.73 -9.27
N LEU A 21 15.94 4.37 -8.61
CA LEU A 21 16.69 5.23 -7.70
C LEU A 21 17.57 6.18 -8.51
N CYS A 22 17.57 7.44 -8.10
CA CYS A 22 18.45 8.46 -8.64
C CYS A 22 19.20 9.15 -7.52
N ASP A 23 20.53 9.07 -7.59
CA ASP A 23 21.44 9.76 -6.70
C ASP A 23 21.82 11.09 -7.33
N ARG A 24 21.46 12.18 -6.66
CA ARG A 24 21.69 13.55 -7.08
C ARG A 24 22.90 14.20 -6.43
N ALA A 25 23.78 13.42 -5.79
CA ALA A 25 25.00 13.94 -5.18
C ALA A 25 25.89 14.72 -6.17
N GLU A 26 25.91 14.34 -7.45
CA GLU A 26 26.53 15.11 -8.53
C GLU A 26 25.44 15.55 -9.52
N GLU A 27 24.95 16.79 -9.39
CA GLU A 27 23.80 17.28 -10.17
C GLU A 27 24.02 17.21 -11.69
N ALA A 28 25.26 17.39 -12.14
CA ALA A 28 25.61 17.31 -13.56
C ALA A 28 25.55 15.88 -14.13
N ARG A 29 25.66 14.85 -13.28
CA ARG A 29 25.75 13.44 -13.66
C ARG A 29 25.06 12.54 -12.62
N PRO A 30 23.72 12.60 -12.53
CA PRO A 30 22.98 11.77 -11.59
C PRO A 30 23.18 10.29 -11.92
N LYS A 31 23.41 9.48 -10.89
CA LYS A 31 23.50 8.02 -11.06
C LYS A 31 22.10 7.43 -10.96
N LEU A 32 21.77 6.52 -11.88
CA LEU A 32 20.50 5.82 -11.88
C LEU A 32 20.72 4.34 -11.57
N ARG A 33 19.81 3.77 -10.78
CA ARG A 33 19.76 2.34 -10.49
C ARG A 33 18.33 1.85 -10.52
N HIS A 34 18.09 0.75 -11.23
CA HIS A 34 16.83 0.03 -11.15
C HIS A 34 16.85 -0.94 -9.97
N VAL A 35 15.73 -1.02 -9.25
CA VAL A 35 15.50 -1.90 -8.11
C VAL A 35 14.17 -2.60 -8.31
N CYS A 36 14.19 -3.93 -8.37
CA CYS A 36 12.96 -4.72 -8.43
C CYS A 36 12.14 -4.57 -7.14
N LEU A 37 10.81 -4.61 -7.24
CA LEU A 37 9.96 -4.69 -6.06
C LEU A 37 10.16 -6.04 -5.34
N PRO A 38 9.98 -6.09 -4.01
CA PRO A 38 10.14 -7.34 -3.24
C PRO A 38 9.04 -8.35 -3.53
N VAL A 39 8.01 -7.95 -4.28
CA VAL A 39 6.98 -8.84 -4.78
C VAL A 39 6.88 -8.75 -6.28
N TYR A 40 7.05 -9.91 -6.91
CA TYR A 40 6.75 -10.11 -8.31
C TYR A 40 5.33 -10.65 -8.43
N TYR A 41 4.46 -9.91 -9.12
CA TYR A 41 3.14 -10.39 -9.51
C TYR A 41 3.16 -10.63 -11.00
N ASP A 42 2.94 -11.87 -11.41
CA ASP A 42 2.57 -12.14 -12.78
C ASP A 42 1.06 -11.87 -12.93
N PRO A 43 0.64 -10.89 -13.75
CA PRO A 43 -0.78 -10.62 -13.97
C PRO A 43 -1.54 -11.82 -14.55
N SER A 44 -0.83 -12.73 -15.25
CA SER A 44 -1.40 -13.97 -15.79
C SER A 44 -1.56 -15.09 -14.74
N TYR A 45 -0.96 -14.93 -13.55
CA TYR A 45 -1.04 -15.87 -12.43
C TYR A 45 -2.37 -15.81 -11.66
N TYR A 46 -3.24 -14.84 -11.96
CA TYR A 46 -4.62 -14.85 -11.46
C TYR A 46 -5.42 -15.88 -12.25
N THR A 47 -5.42 -17.11 -11.76
CA THR A 47 -6.14 -18.26 -12.33
C THR A 47 -7.66 -18.25 -12.08
N ASN A 48 -8.20 -17.18 -11.49
CA ASN A 48 -9.55 -17.20 -10.93
C ASN A 48 -10.49 -16.27 -11.71
N ASP A 49 -11.77 -16.62 -11.74
CA ASP A 49 -12.86 -16.05 -12.56
C ASP A 49 -13.13 -14.54 -12.40
N LEU A 50 -12.33 -13.81 -11.60
CA LEU A 50 -12.57 -12.42 -11.25
C LEU A 50 -11.40 -11.54 -11.70
N PRO A 51 -11.69 -10.33 -12.21
CA PRO A 51 -10.65 -9.39 -12.62
C PRO A 51 -9.75 -9.01 -11.43
N PRO A 52 -8.46 -8.66 -11.67
CA PRO A 52 -7.57 -8.16 -10.64
C PRO A 52 -8.14 -6.94 -9.92
N ILE A 53 -7.74 -6.76 -8.66
CA ILE A 53 -8.08 -5.56 -7.90
C ILE A 53 -7.13 -4.45 -8.34
N SER A 54 -7.66 -3.27 -8.66
CA SER A 54 -6.83 -2.10 -8.95
C SER A 54 -6.24 -1.50 -7.68
N ASP A 55 -5.13 -0.77 -7.83
CA ASP A 55 -4.56 0.08 -6.78
C ASP A 55 -4.17 -0.67 -5.50
N THR A 56 -3.66 -1.89 -5.63
CA THR A 56 -3.25 -2.73 -4.50
C THR A 56 -1.85 -2.42 -3.95
N LYS A 57 -1.15 -1.46 -4.56
CA LYS A 57 0.24 -1.12 -4.25
C LYS A 57 0.37 0.36 -3.95
N GLY A 58 1.27 0.67 -3.03
CA GLY A 58 1.54 2.03 -2.58
C GLY A 58 3.01 2.17 -2.20
N MET A 59 3.50 3.40 -2.26
CA MET A 59 4.86 3.70 -1.86
C MET A 59 4.91 5.12 -1.30
N GLY A 60 5.78 5.35 -0.31
CA GLY A 60 5.99 6.66 0.30
C GLY A 60 7.33 6.75 1.01
N ALA A 61 7.67 7.95 1.49
CA ALA A 61 8.87 8.13 2.29
C ALA A 61 8.76 7.39 3.63
N ALA A 62 9.86 6.83 4.10
CA ALA A 62 9.99 6.19 5.41
C ALA A 62 11.02 6.96 6.25
N GLY A 63 10.60 8.13 6.75
CA GLY A 63 11.52 9.07 7.39
C GLY A 63 12.50 9.69 6.37
N PRO A 64 13.64 10.22 6.83
CA PRO A 64 14.52 11.04 5.99
C PRO A 64 15.38 10.24 5.00
N GLY A 65 15.51 8.92 5.17
CA GLY A 65 16.53 8.13 4.48
C GLY A 65 16.04 6.85 3.84
N ALA A 66 14.72 6.59 3.83
CA ALA A 66 14.19 5.33 3.33
C ALA A 66 12.86 5.51 2.58
N VAL A 67 12.46 4.45 1.89
CA VAL A 67 11.19 4.33 1.16
C VAL A 67 10.41 3.15 1.72
N ARG A 68 9.13 3.35 1.99
CA ARG A 68 8.18 2.30 2.34
C ARG A 68 7.42 1.84 1.11
N PHE A 69 7.42 0.55 0.84
CA PHE A 69 6.54 -0.11 -0.12
C PHE A 69 5.43 -0.87 0.63
N VAL A 70 4.21 -0.80 0.13
CA VAL A 70 3.06 -1.52 0.67
C VAL A 70 2.39 -2.27 -0.47
N ALA A 71 2.08 -3.55 -0.25
CA ALA A 71 1.32 -4.36 -1.18
C ALA A 71 0.16 -5.06 -0.47
N ILE A 72 -0.98 -5.09 -1.14
CA ILE A 72 -2.20 -5.80 -0.74
C ILE A 72 -2.34 -7.00 -1.67
N GLU A 73 -2.34 -8.19 -1.09
CA GLU A 73 -2.20 -9.46 -1.80
C GLU A 73 -3.43 -10.32 -1.55
N PRO A 74 -4.39 -10.36 -2.48
CA PRO A 74 -5.53 -11.25 -2.37
C PRO A 74 -5.05 -12.70 -2.37
N HIS A 75 -5.67 -13.54 -1.57
CA HIS A 75 -5.36 -14.96 -1.51
C HIS A 75 -6.62 -15.81 -1.31
N CYS A 76 -6.47 -17.12 -1.43
CA CYS A 76 -7.54 -18.06 -1.14
C CYS A 76 -7.07 -19.12 -0.15
N TYR A 77 -7.80 -19.27 0.97
CA TYR A 77 -7.53 -20.32 1.97
C TYR A 77 -7.69 -21.75 1.42
N CYS A 78 -8.29 -21.91 0.24
CA CYS A 78 -8.37 -23.20 -0.46
C CYS A 78 -7.13 -23.53 -1.30
N GLY A 79 -6.12 -22.64 -1.32
CA GLY A 79 -4.88 -22.82 -2.10
C GLY A 79 -4.92 -22.22 -3.52
N CYS A 80 -6.02 -21.58 -3.92
CA CYS A 80 -6.06 -20.83 -5.18
C CYS A 80 -5.21 -19.55 -5.07
N LEU A 81 -4.57 -19.17 -6.17
CA LEU A 81 -3.72 -17.98 -6.21
C LEU A 81 -4.56 -16.74 -6.47
N GLY A 82 -4.27 -15.65 -5.76
CA GLY A 82 -4.90 -14.35 -5.99
C GLY A 82 -6.37 -14.25 -5.54
N ARG A 83 -7.08 -13.31 -6.16
CA ARG A 83 -8.49 -13.01 -5.86
C ARG A 83 -9.38 -14.19 -6.22
N SER A 84 -10.29 -14.62 -5.35
CA SER A 84 -11.13 -15.80 -5.59
C SER A 84 -12.62 -15.50 -5.52
N SER A 85 -13.41 -16.24 -6.29
CA SER A 85 -14.88 -16.32 -6.17
C SER A 85 -15.31 -17.21 -4.98
N CYS A 86 -14.38 -17.94 -4.36
CA CYS A 86 -14.63 -18.78 -3.20
C CYS A 86 -15.28 -17.99 -2.07
N ALA A 87 -16.46 -18.44 -1.61
CA ALA A 87 -17.24 -17.75 -0.59
C ALA A 87 -16.45 -17.49 0.71
N ARG A 88 -15.52 -18.39 1.07
CA ARG A 88 -14.68 -18.26 2.27
C ARG A 88 -13.52 -17.28 2.13
N SER A 89 -13.10 -16.97 0.90
CA SER A 89 -11.90 -16.17 0.64
C SER A 89 -12.16 -14.98 -0.29
N ARG A 90 -13.43 -14.66 -0.56
CA ARG A 90 -13.82 -13.61 -1.51
C ARG A 90 -13.18 -12.25 -1.19
N PHE A 91 -12.97 -11.97 0.09
CA PHE A 91 -12.33 -10.75 0.59
C PHE A 91 -11.04 -11.03 1.36
N ALA A 92 -10.45 -12.21 1.19
CA ALA A 92 -9.21 -12.55 1.87
C ALA A 92 -8.02 -11.87 1.21
N PHE A 93 -7.16 -11.28 2.02
CA PHE A 93 -5.94 -10.61 1.58
C PHE A 93 -4.91 -10.54 2.70
N THR A 94 -3.66 -10.30 2.30
CA THR A 94 -2.57 -9.94 3.19
C THR A 94 -2.04 -8.57 2.81
N VAL A 95 -1.81 -7.71 3.78
CA VAL A 95 -1.05 -6.47 3.59
C VAL A 95 0.35 -6.68 4.10
N THR A 96 1.35 -6.47 3.24
CA THR A 96 2.75 -6.55 3.63
C THR A 96 3.41 -5.19 3.40
N THR A 97 4.29 -4.81 4.32
CA THR A 97 5.11 -3.60 4.22
C THR A 97 6.59 -3.95 4.14
N TRP A 98 7.33 -3.18 3.34
CA TRP A 98 8.77 -3.30 3.19
C TRP A 98 9.43 -1.94 3.19
N THR A 99 10.65 -1.88 3.68
CA THR A 99 11.48 -0.68 3.68
C THR A 99 12.73 -0.90 2.83
N LEU A 100 13.06 0.12 2.04
CA LEU A 100 14.30 0.20 1.29
C LEU A 100 15.06 1.46 1.71
N THR A 101 16.31 1.29 2.14
CA THR A 101 17.25 2.40 2.27
C THR A 101 17.96 2.58 0.93
N PRO A 102 17.76 3.70 0.21
CA PRO A 102 18.42 3.92 -1.08
C PRO A 102 19.93 3.92 -0.94
N THR A 103 20.59 3.16 -1.81
CA THR A 103 22.05 3.15 -1.92
C THR A 103 22.47 2.83 -3.36
N MET A 104 23.62 3.37 -3.74
CA MET A 104 24.31 3.06 -5.00
C MET A 104 25.36 1.95 -4.83
N ASP A 105 25.55 1.44 -3.61
CA ASP A 105 26.39 0.28 -3.35
C ASP A 105 25.56 -1.01 -3.45
N GLU A 106 26.18 -2.13 -3.80
CA GLU A 106 25.51 -3.43 -3.83
C GLU A 106 25.83 -4.24 -2.55
N PRO A 107 24.88 -5.04 -2.05
CA PRO A 107 23.54 -5.30 -2.59
C PRO A 107 22.48 -4.29 -2.14
N VAL A 108 21.51 -4.01 -3.02
CA VAL A 108 20.28 -3.27 -2.67
C VAL A 108 19.20 -4.28 -2.29
N ALA A 109 18.69 -4.21 -1.06
CA ALA A 109 17.74 -5.18 -0.55
C ALA A 109 16.54 -4.51 0.14
N TRP A 110 15.35 -5.03 -0.15
CA TRP A 110 14.15 -4.70 0.59
C TRP A 110 14.11 -5.46 1.91
N MET A 111 13.89 -4.75 3.00
CA MET A 111 13.61 -5.34 4.31
C MET A 111 12.11 -5.48 4.47
N LYS A 112 11.61 -6.67 4.82
CA LYS A 112 10.19 -6.87 5.16
C LYS A 112 9.96 -6.37 6.58
N ASP A 113 9.01 -5.46 6.76
CA ASP A 113 8.75 -4.81 8.06
C ASP A 113 7.60 -5.50 8.80
N SER A 114 6.43 -5.61 8.16
CA SER A 114 5.25 -6.21 8.78
C SER A 114 4.33 -6.90 7.78
N VAL A 115 3.52 -7.81 8.31
CA VAL A 115 2.49 -8.56 7.59
C VAL A 115 1.21 -8.50 8.42
N LEU A 116 0.09 -8.15 7.78
CA LEU A 116 -1.24 -8.06 8.37
C LEU A 116 -2.23 -8.87 7.53
N ASP A 117 -2.83 -9.90 8.12
CA ASP A 117 -3.91 -10.66 7.47
C ASP A 117 -5.27 -9.95 7.62
N CYS A 118 -6.19 -10.18 6.69
CA CYS A 118 -7.53 -9.60 6.74
C CYS A 118 -8.30 -9.97 8.01
N GLU A 119 -8.13 -11.18 8.55
CA GLU A 119 -8.80 -11.58 9.80
C GLU A 119 -8.22 -10.82 11.00
N GLU A 120 -6.91 -10.55 11.02
CA GLU A 120 -6.29 -9.70 12.05
C GLU A 120 -6.86 -8.28 11.99
N LEU A 121 -7.03 -7.72 10.79
CA LEU A 121 -7.63 -6.40 10.60
C LEU A 121 -9.08 -6.36 11.09
N TRP A 122 -9.89 -7.33 10.69
CA TRP A 122 -11.32 -7.36 11.04
C TRP A 122 -11.59 -7.67 12.51
N ALA A 123 -10.60 -8.21 13.22
CA ALA A 123 -10.65 -8.44 14.66
C ALA A 123 -10.15 -7.24 15.49
N MET A 124 -9.64 -6.17 14.87
CA MET A 124 -9.16 -5.00 15.60
C MET A 124 -10.31 -4.27 16.32
N PRO A 125 -10.09 -3.79 17.56
CA PRO A 125 -11.04 -2.90 18.22
C PRO A 125 -11.30 -1.64 17.37
N GLY A 126 -12.56 -1.28 17.21
CA GLY A 126 -13.00 -0.15 16.39
C GLY A 126 -13.31 -0.51 14.93
N TYR A 127 -13.02 -1.74 14.49
CA TYR A 127 -13.42 -2.22 13.16
C TYR A 127 -14.90 -2.65 13.11
N GLU A 128 -15.60 -2.66 14.25
CA GLU A 128 -17.01 -3.00 14.33
C GLU A 128 -17.85 -2.04 13.47
N GLY A 129 -18.64 -2.60 12.55
CA GLY A 129 -19.48 -1.83 11.63
C GLY A 129 -18.80 -1.40 10.32
N LEU A 130 -17.49 -1.54 10.20
CA LEU A 130 -16.78 -1.29 8.94
C LEU A 130 -17.00 -2.43 7.92
N PRO A 131 -16.95 -2.14 6.61
CA PRO A 131 -17.06 -3.19 5.60
C PRO A 131 -15.86 -4.14 5.64
N ARG A 132 -16.15 -5.45 5.67
CA ARG A 132 -15.16 -6.52 5.43
C ARG A 132 -14.97 -6.73 3.92
N GLY A 133 -14.43 -5.70 3.27
CA GLY A 133 -14.17 -5.66 1.83
C GLY A 133 -12.68 -5.65 1.52
N HIS A 134 -12.32 -5.53 0.23
CA HIS A 134 -10.93 -5.38 -0.16
C HIS A 134 -10.40 -3.98 0.20
N LEU A 135 -9.12 -3.94 0.55
CA LEU A 135 -8.37 -2.69 0.67
C LEU A 135 -7.86 -2.26 -0.71
N GLN A 136 -7.80 -0.95 -0.90
CA GLN A 136 -7.28 -0.30 -2.11
C GLN A 136 -6.52 0.97 -1.73
N SER A 137 -5.73 1.46 -2.69
CA SER A 137 -5.01 2.73 -2.62
C SER A 137 -4.25 2.93 -1.32
N PRO A 138 -3.32 2.01 -0.96
CA PRO A 138 -2.52 2.17 0.25
C PRO A 138 -1.66 3.43 0.15
N ILE A 139 -1.75 4.30 1.16
CA ILE A 139 -0.97 5.54 1.27
C ILE A 139 -0.19 5.50 2.57
N VAL A 140 1.14 5.57 2.46
CA VAL A 140 2.04 5.64 3.63
C VAL A 140 1.95 7.05 4.20
N SER A 141 1.73 7.16 5.51
CA SER A 141 1.71 8.46 6.19
C SER A 141 3.09 9.10 6.17
N LEU A 142 3.12 10.42 5.93
CA LEU A 142 4.36 11.19 5.90
C LEU A 142 4.95 11.36 7.30
N ASP A 143 4.09 11.47 8.33
CA ASP A 143 4.50 11.75 9.71
C ASP A 143 4.99 10.50 10.43
N ASN A 144 4.35 9.36 10.15
CA ASN A 144 4.73 8.08 10.72
C ASN A 144 4.59 6.99 9.64
N PRO A 145 5.71 6.47 9.11
CA PRO A 145 5.65 5.53 8.00
C PRO A 145 5.04 4.18 8.40
N ASP A 146 4.96 3.85 9.70
CA ASP A 146 4.25 2.66 10.20
C ASP A 146 2.73 2.77 10.08
N VAL A 147 2.20 3.98 9.84
CA VAL A 147 0.78 4.21 9.60
C VAL A 147 0.50 4.21 8.10
N VAL A 148 -0.41 3.34 7.68
CA VAL A 148 -0.87 3.26 6.29
C VAL A 148 -2.37 3.53 6.23
N CYS A 149 -2.77 4.42 5.32
CA CYS A 149 -4.16 4.70 5.03
C CYS A 149 -4.64 3.80 3.89
N PHE A 150 -5.86 3.27 4.01
CA PHE A 150 -6.46 2.44 2.98
C PHE A 150 -7.88 2.91 2.67
N LYS A 151 -8.26 2.78 1.41
CA LYS A 151 -9.66 2.79 0.99
C LYS A 151 -10.25 1.40 1.19
N VAL A 152 -11.39 1.31 1.87
CA VAL A 152 -12.15 0.07 2.06
C VAL A 152 -13.47 0.19 1.31
N THR A 153 -13.76 -0.79 0.45
CA THR A 153 -15.04 -0.84 -0.26
C THR A 153 -15.66 -2.23 -0.20
N ARG A 154 -16.96 -2.29 0.05
CA ARG A 154 -17.74 -3.50 -0.23
C ARG A 154 -18.09 -3.46 -1.72
N ALA A 155 -17.78 -4.53 -2.44
CA ALA A 155 -17.92 -4.57 -3.90
C ALA A 155 -19.29 -4.02 -4.40
N HIS A 156 -19.22 -3.12 -5.40
CA HIS A 156 -20.31 -2.59 -6.23
C HIS A 156 -21.26 -1.52 -5.66
N LYS A 157 -21.00 -0.93 -4.49
CA LYS A 157 -21.74 0.27 -4.05
C LYS A 157 -20.77 1.40 -3.67
N ASP A 158 -20.69 2.41 -4.53
CA ASP A 158 -19.91 3.66 -4.30
C ASP A 158 -20.40 4.48 -3.08
N GLN A 159 -21.45 4.02 -2.40
CA GLN A 159 -22.04 4.67 -1.23
C GLN A 159 -21.40 4.23 0.10
N ASP A 160 -20.65 3.11 0.12
CA ASP A 160 -20.06 2.53 1.34
C ASP A 160 -18.52 2.56 1.31
N ILE A 161 -17.94 3.68 0.87
CA ILE A 161 -16.49 3.88 0.86
C ILE A 161 -16.04 4.38 2.23
N TRP A 162 -15.05 3.72 2.81
CA TRP A 162 -14.40 4.15 4.05
C TRP A 162 -12.91 4.38 3.82
N MET A 163 -12.36 5.37 4.51
CA MET A 163 -10.92 5.54 4.64
C MET A 163 -10.51 5.13 6.05
N ILE A 164 -9.63 4.15 6.16
CA ILE A 164 -9.10 3.69 7.45
C ILE A 164 -7.63 4.04 7.56
N GLN A 165 -7.17 4.31 8.78
CA GLN A 165 -5.75 4.46 9.11
C GLN A 165 -5.36 3.32 10.02
N VAL A 166 -4.34 2.56 9.63
CA VAL A 166 -3.88 1.39 10.36
C VAL A 166 -2.41 1.56 10.69
N ASP A 167 -2.06 1.42 11.97
CA ASP A 167 -0.68 1.23 12.39
C ASP A 167 -0.29 -0.22 12.09
N MET A 168 0.53 -0.39 11.05
CA MET A 168 0.96 -1.68 10.52
C MET A 168 1.97 -2.39 11.42
N ARG A 169 2.64 -1.66 12.33
CA ARG A 169 3.63 -2.23 13.26
C ARG A 169 2.94 -2.69 14.54
N ARG A 170 2.05 -1.87 15.09
CA ARG A 170 1.26 -2.16 16.30
C ARG A 170 0.05 -3.04 16.01
N LYS A 171 -0.30 -3.20 14.73
CA LYS A 171 -1.53 -3.86 14.26
C LYS A 171 -2.76 -3.27 14.96
N ALA A 172 -2.93 -1.95 14.81
CA ALA A 172 -4.00 -1.21 15.45
C ALA A 172 -4.72 -0.29 14.46
N LEU A 173 -6.05 -0.27 14.53
CA LEU A 173 -6.87 0.71 13.83
C LEU A 173 -6.79 2.05 14.57
N LEU A 174 -6.34 3.10 13.88
CA LEU A 174 -6.18 4.43 14.47
C LEU A 174 -7.38 5.34 14.17
N ALA A 175 -7.93 5.24 12.97
CA ALA A 175 -9.06 6.05 12.55
C ALA A 175 -9.85 5.33 11.44
N ALA A 176 -11.15 5.63 11.36
CA ALA A 176 -12.00 5.24 10.26
C ALA A 176 -12.96 6.39 9.95
N VAL A 177 -13.03 6.80 8.70
CA VAL A 177 -13.88 7.91 8.24
C VAL A 177 -14.67 7.45 7.02
N GLN A 178 -15.99 7.62 7.08
CA GLN A 178 -16.84 7.33 5.94
C GLN A 178 -16.67 8.43 4.91
N TRP A 179 -16.42 8.05 3.66
CA TRP A 179 -16.41 8.97 2.54
C TRP A 179 -17.85 9.27 2.12
N THR A 180 -18.44 10.32 2.69
CA THR A 180 -19.76 10.79 2.28
C THR A 180 -19.61 11.61 1.01
N SER A 181 -19.98 11.03 -0.13
CA SER A 181 -20.14 11.74 -1.40
C SER A 181 -21.30 12.74 -1.33
N ASN A 182 -21.14 13.84 -0.58
CA ASN A 182 -21.92 15.04 -0.84
C ASN A 182 -21.25 15.73 -2.03
N THR A 183 -21.76 15.46 -3.22
CA THR A 183 -21.31 15.96 -4.54
C THR A 183 -21.41 17.48 -4.73
N TRP A 184 -21.40 18.26 -3.64
CA TRP A 184 -21.45 19.73 -3.66
C TRP A 184 -20.36 20.41 -2.80
N ARG A 185 -19.42 19.66 -2.23
CA ARG A 185 -18.19 20.24 -1.65
C ARG A 185 -16.97 19.62 -2.28
N SER A 186 -16.71 20.14 -3.47
CA SER A 186 -15.49 19.96 -4.22
C SER A 186 -14.29 20.50 -3.43
N HIS A 187 -13.18 19.77 -3.57
CA HIS A 187 -11.79 20.14 -3.22
C HIS A 187 -11.39 20.12 -1.73
N LEU A 188 -10.44 19.23 -1.45
CA LEU A 188 -9.37 19.37 -0.46
C LEU A 188 -9.79 19.65 0.99
N HIS A 189 -10.06 18.64 1.81
CA HIS A 189 -9.74 18.71 3.26
C HIS A 189 -9.56 17.29 3.82
N LEU A 190 -8.41 16.66 3.54
CA LEU A 190 -7.79 15.87 4.60
C LEU A 190 -7.19 16.89 5.56
N PRO A 191 -7.51 16.87 6.86
CA PRO A 191 -6.84 17.72 7.82
C PRO A 191 -5.41 17.19 7.98
N ALA A 192 -4.50 17.69 7.14
CA ALA A 192 -3.09 17.70 7.47
C ALA A 192 -2.95 18.65 8.66
N LYS A 193 -2.69 18.10 9.85
CA LYS A 193 -2.13 18.91 10.93
C LYS A 193 -0.67 19.17 10.53
N LEU A 194 -0.42 20.38 10.03
CA LEU A 194 0.91 20.97 9.88
C LEU A 194 1.55 21.20 11.26
#